data_AF-A0AAD0EDH6-F1
#
_entry.id   AF-A0AAD0EDH6-F1
#
_cell.length_a   1.000
_cell.length_b   1.000
_cell.length_c   1.000
_cell.angle_alpha   90.00
_cell.angle_beta   90.00
_cell.angle_gamma   90.00
#
_symmetry.space_group_name_H-M   'P 1'
#
loop_
_entity.id
_entity.type
_entity.pdbx_description
1 polymer ?
#
loop_
_entity_poly.entity_id
_entity_poly.type
_entity_poly.pdbx_seq_one_letter_code
_entity_poly.pdbx_strand_id
1 'polypeptide(L)' 'MDWQPIETAPKDGTEILAVYVPSGKFSPDFSIVEWDGKSWVGKCDGYRSIEAQSDFHTNYHEPFLTHWMPLPEPPKDPQ' A
#
# COMPACT_ATOMS: atom_id res chain seq x y z
N MET A 1 -11.74 -8.91 -10.46
CA MET A 1 -11.30 -7.79 -9.60
C MET A 1 -10.40 -6.94 -10.46
N ASP A 2 -10.70 -5.66 -10.57
CA ASP A 2 -10.01 -4.74 -11.46
C ASP A 2 -9.37 -3.63 -10.64
N TRP A 3 -8.17 -3.22 -11.04
CA TRP A 3 -7.47 -2.08 -10.45
C TRP A 3 -8.28 -0.80 -10.60
N GLN A 4 -8.39 -0.02 -9.53
CA GLN A 4 -9.11 1.25 -9.47
C GLN A 4 -8.15 2.39 -9.12
N PRO A 5 -8.40 3.65 -9.54
CA PRO A 5 -7.59 4.79 -9.13
C PRO A 5 -7.55 4.93 -7.61
N ILE A 6 -6.38 5.25 -7.05
CA ILE A 6 -6.18 5.31 -5.58
C ILE A 6 -7.11 6.32 -4.87
N GLU A 7 -7.58 7.35 -5.57
CA GLU A 7 -8.49 8.36 -5.04
C GLU A 7 -9.87 7.78 -4.67
N THR A 8 -10.21 6.63 -5.25
CA THR A 8 -11.47 5.90 -5.00
C THR A 8 -11.36 4.89 -3.87
N ALA A 9 -10.18 4.69 -3.31
CA ALA A 9 -9.95 3.70 -2.26
C ALA A 9 -10.67 4.08 -0.95
N PRO A 10 -11.09 3.08 -0.16
CA PRO A 10 -11.73 3.31 1.13
C PRO A 10 -10.75 3.96 2.11
N LYS A 11 -11.15 5.09 2.71
CA LYS A 11 -10.38 5.83 3.71
C LYS A 11 -10.89 5.60 5.14
N ASP A 12 -11.36 4.39 5.39
CA ASP A 12 -11.98 3.96 6.64
C ASP A 12 -11.07 3.02 7.47
N GLY A 13 -9.82 2.85 7.06
CA GLY A 13 -8.87 1.92 7.67
C GLY A 13 -8.93 0.50 7.09
N THR A 14 -9.76 0.24 6.09
CA THR A 14 -9.74 -1.04 5.37
C THR A 14 -8.39 -1.26 4.70
N GLU A 15 -7.83 -2.46 4.87
CA GLU A 15 -6.60 -2.87 4.21
C GLU A 15 -6.86 -3.14 2.72
N ILE A 16 -5.97 -2.60 1.88
CA ILE A 16 -6.05 -2.72 0.42
C ILE A 16 -4.71 -3.16 -0.16
N LEU A 17 -4.76 -3.81 -1.32
CA LEU A 17 -3.57 -4.00 -2.14
C LEU A 17 -3.41 -2.76 -3.02
N ALA A 18 -2.29 -2.06 -2.91
CA ALA A 18 -1.99 -0.87 -3.69
C ALA A 18 -0.72 -1.06 -4.52
N VAL A 19 -0.67 -0.41 -5.69
CA VAL A 19 0.50 -0.38 -6.56
C VAL A 19 1.06 1.02 -6.64
N TYR A 20 2.39 1.13 -6.55
CA TYR A 20 3.08 2.34 -6.93
C TYR A 20 3.85 2.15 -8.25
N VAL A 21 3.78 3.16 -9.09
CA VAL A 21 4.51 3.19 -10.36
C VAL A 21 5.53 4.32 -10.26
N PRO A 22 6.78 4.02 -9.88
CA PRO A 22 7.81 5.04 -9.76
C PRO A 22 8.10 5.64 -11.14
N SER A 23 8.18 6.97 -11.22
CA SER A 23 8.68 7.61 -12.45
C SER A 23 10.16 7.26 -12.63
N GLY A 24 10.50 6.42 -13.61
CA GLY A 24 11.89 6.11 -13.93
C GLY A 24 12.15 4.63 -14.29
N LYS A 25 13.31 4.12 -13.85
CA LYS A 25 13.86 2.80 -14.23
C LYS A 25 13.38 1.62 -13.36
N PHE A 26 12.48 1.86 -12.42
CA PHE A 26 12.03 0.82 -11.49
C PHE A 26 10.73 0.19 -12.00
N SER A 27 10.60 -1.12 -11.80
CA SER A 27 9.33 -1.82 -12.05
C SER A 27 8.26 -1.34 -11.07
N PRO A 28 6.96 -1.43 -11.44
CA PRO A 28 5.87 -1.28 -10.50
C PRO A 28 6.04 -2.24 -9.33
N ASP A 29 5.65 -1.79 -8.15
CA ASP A 29 5.77 -2.57 -6.92
C ASP A 29 4.49 -2.39 -6.08
N PHE A 30 4.19 -3.39 -5.25
CA PHE A 30 2.89 -3.62 -4.65
C PHE A 30 3.02 -3.76 -3.14
N SER A 31 2.07 -3.19 -2.39
CA SER A 31 2.09 -3.27 -0.93
C SER A 31 0.67 -3.33 -0.36
N ILE A 32 0.54 -3.93 0.83
CA ILE A 32 -0.68 -3.87 1.63
C ILE A 32 -0.62 -2.58 2.45
N VAL A 33 -1.63 -1.73 2.28
CA VAL A 33 -1.71 -0.43 2.95
C VAL A 33 -3.08 -0.23 3.61
N GLU A 34 -3.14 0.64 4.62
CA GLU A 34 -4.38 1.13 5.22
C GLU A 34 -4.36 2.66 5.33
N TRP A 35 -5.52 3.28 5.48
CA TRP A 35 -5.63 4.72 5.73
C TRP A 35 -5.62 5.00 7.23
N ASP A 36 -4.64 5.75 7.73
CA ASP A 36 -4.48 6.05 9.17
C ASP A 36 -5.30 7.27 9.66
N GLY A 37 -6.10 7.87 8.78
CA GLY A 37 -6.81 9.13 9.01
C GLY A 37 -6.16 10.34 8.35
N LYS A 38 -4.90 10.24 7.93
CA LYS A 38 -4.11 11.31 7.29
C LYS A 38 -3.39 10.85 6.02
N SER A 39 -2.87 9.63 6.00
CA SER A 39 -2.02 9.08 4.93
C SER A 39 -2.22 7.57 4.78
N TRP A 40 -1.76 7.04 3.64
CA TRP A 40 -1.63 5.60 3.42
C TRP A 40 -0.40 5.08 4.15
N VAL A 41 -0.56 4.06 4.99
CA VAL A 41 0.53 3.42 5.76
C VAL A 41 0.68 1.95 5.36
N GLY A 42 1.91 1.50 5.09
CA GLY A 42 2.20 0.13 4.71
C GLY A 42 2.28 -0.83 5.90
N LYS A 43 1.82 -2.07 5.72
CA LYS A 43 1.75 -3.11 6.77
C LYS A 43 2.88 -4.17 6.73
N CYS A 44 3.91 -3.99 5.90
CA CYS A 44 4.94 -5.02 5.66
C CYS A 44 5.66 -5.51 6.94
N ASP A 45 5.59 -6.83 7.17
CA ASP A 45 6.43 -7.81 7.88
C ASP A 45 7.42 -7.31 8.95
N GLY A 46 6.95 -6.44 9.84
CA GLY A 46 7.71 -5.93 10.98
C GLY A 46 7.65 -4.42 11.03
N TYR A 47 6.51 -3.90 11.49
CA TYR A 47 6.28 -2.50 11.91
C TYR A 47 7.22 -1.48 11.26
N ARG A 48 7.31 -1.47 9.93
CA ARG A 48 7.90 -0.34 9.21
C ARG A 48 6.82 0.73 9.19
N SER A 49 6.66 1.42 10.32
CA SER A 49 5.94 2.67 10.31
C SER A 49 6.61 3.57 9.27
N ILE A 50 5.82 4.37 8.58
CA ILE A 50 6.35 5.44 7.71
C ILE A 50 7.23 6.42 8.53
N GLU A 51 7.19 6.37 9.87
CA GLU A 51 8.08 7.09 10.77
C GLU A 51 9.37 6.35 11.17
N ALA A 52 9.50 5.03 10.97
CA ALA A 52 10.66 4.23 11.40
C ALA A 52 11.82 4.23 10.39
N GLN A 53 12.10 5.37 9.76
CA GLN A 53 13.16 5.48 8.75
C GLN A 53 13.95 6.79 8.90
N SER A 54 14.66 6.93 10.02
CA SER A 54 15.77 7.90 10.11
C SER A 54 17.09 7.36 9.52
N ASP A 55 17.05 6.20 8.85
CA ASP A 55 18.20 5.52 8.30
C ASP A 55 17.90 4.94 6.89
N PHE A 56 18.17 5.77 5.88
CA PHE A 56 18.49 5.37 4.50
C PHE A 56 17.52 4.51 3.68
N HIS A 57 16.28 4.25 4.09
CA HIS A 57 15.40 3.32 3.36
C HIS A 57 13.99 3.84 3.15
N THR A 58 13.76 4.68 2.12
CA THR A 58 12.45 4.95 1.46
C THR A 58 11.39 5.75 2.22
N ASN A 59 11.62 7.05 2.36
CA ASN A 59 10.58 8.05 2.63
C ASN A 59 9.45 7.97 1.59
N TYR A 60 8.44 7.12 1.80
CA TYR A 60 7.18 7.07 1.04
C TYR A 60 6.22 8.16 1.52
N HIS A 61 6.70 9.40 1.65
CA HIS A 61 5.85 10.54 1.96
C HIS A 61 5.20 11.03 0.65
N GLU A 62 3.94 10.62 0.43
CA GLU A 62 2.98 11.13 -0.58
C GLU A 62 3.25 10.83 -2.07
N PRO A 63 2.18 10.80 -2.91
CA PRO A 63 1.49 9.62 -3.39
C PRO A 63 2.16 8.98 -4.61
N PHE A 64 2.99 7.95 -4.42
CA PHE A 64 3.34 7.08 -5.55
C PHE A 64 2.30 6.00 -5.81
N LEU A 65 1.39 5.75 -4.86
CA LEU A 65 0.27 4.85 -5.07
C LEU A 65 -0.60 5.42 -6.18
N THR A 66 -0.86 4.62 -7.21
CA THR A 66 -1.66 5.05 -8.37
C THR A 66 -2.98 4.31 -8.43
N HIS A 67 -2.97 3.03 -8.08
CA HIS A 67 -4.15 2.17 -8.16
C HIS A 67 -4.23 1.23 -6.97
N TRP A 68 -5.43 0.73 -6.71
CA TRP A 68 -5.73 -0.24 -5.67
C TRP A 68 -6.69 -1.33 -6.12
N MET A 69 -6.76 -2.40 -5.34
CA MET A 69 -7.84 -3.39 -5.36
C MET A 69 -8.08 -3.92 -3.93
N PRO A 70 -9.28 -4.43 -3.61
CA PRO A 70 -9.51 -5.09 -2.33
C PRO A 70 -8.59 -6.30 -2.18
N LEU A 71 -8.25 -6.64 -0.93
CA LEU A 71 -7.58 -7.91 -0.65
C LEU A 71 -8.47 -9.07 -1.09
N PRO A 72 -7.91 -10.12 -1.73
CA PRO A 72 -8.66 -11.32 -2.02
C PRO A 72 -9.10 -11.99 -0.72
N GLU A 73 -10.20 -12.75 -0.77
CA GLU A 73 -10.59 -13.59 0.37
C GLU A 73 -9.44 -14.55 0.72
N PRO A 74 -9.14 -14.77 2.00
CA PRO A 74 -8.18 -15.79 2.41
C PRO A 74 -8.56 -17.16 1.83
N PRO A 75 -7.56 -18.02 1.51
CA PRO A 75 -7.84 -19.39 1.10
C PRO A 75 -8.70 -20.10 2.15
N LYS A 76 -9.75 -20.79 1.69
CA LYS A 76 -10.67 -21.53 2.57
C LYS A 76 -10.04 -22.82 3.11
N ASP A 77 -9.01 -23.30 2.43
CA ASP A 77 -8.23 -24.47 2.81
C ASP A 77 -6.83 -24.01 3.25
N PRO A 78 -6.58 -23.84 4.56
CA PRO A 78 -5.23 -23.62 5.05
C PRO A 78 -4.43 -24.90 4.81
N GLN A 79 -3.43 -24.84 3.93
CA GLN A 79 -2.48 -25.94 3.72
C GLN A 79 -1.62 -26.18 4.96
#